data_AF-A0A9Q4KQP8-F1
#
_entry.id   AF-A0A9Q4KQP8-F1
#
_cell.length_a   1.000
_cell.length_b   1.000
_cell.length_c   1.000
_cell.angle_alpha   90.00
_cell.angle_beta   90.00
_cell.angle_gamma   90.00
#
_symmetry.space_group_name_H-M   'P 1'
#
loop_
_entity.id
_entity.type
_entity.pdbx_description
1 polymer ?
#
loop_
_entity_poly.entity_id
_entity_poly.type
_entity_poly.pdbx_seq_one_letter_code
_entity_poly.pdbx_strand_id
1 'polypeptide(L)' 'MFNLIMAQRPHQIRELTWDRVDENFIYFREDDNKTKINARIPLPNRAKEILARQKAISGDEGIVFKSKTRSLKAVTHLVI' A
#
# COMPACT_ATOMS: atom_id res chain seq x y z
N MET A 1 0.92 -6.19 -10.36
CA MET A 1 -0.23 -5.83 -11.23
C MET A 1 -0.88 -4.53 -10.77
N PHE A 2 -1.28 -4.41 -9.50
CA PHE A 2 -1.91 -3.19 -8.96
C PHE A 2 -1.09 -1.91 -9.20
N ASN A 3 0.21 -1.96 -8.96
CA ASN A 3 1.15 -0.87 -9.20
C ASN A 3 1.15 -0.37 -10.66
N LEU A 4 1.02 -1.27 -11.64
CA LEU A 4 0.98 -0.92 -13.06
C LEU A 4 -0.34 -0.21 -13.41
N ILE A 5 -1.45 -0.70 -12.88
CA ILE A 5 -2.79 -0.12 -13.11
C ILE A 5 -2.87 1.30 -12.53
N MET A 6 -2.28 1.50 -11.36
CA MET A 6 -2.30 2.79 -10.68
C MET A 6 -1.14 3.72 -11.08
N ALA A 7 -0.21 3.26 -11.92
CA ALA A 7 1.02 3.98 -12.29
C ALA A 7 1.81 4.52 -11.08
N GLN A 8 1.79 3.81 -9.95
CA GLN A 8 2.46 4.22 -8.72
C GLN A 8 3.81 3.53 -8.51
N ARG A 9 4.72 4.24 -7.83
CA ARG A 9 6.05 3.71 -7.52
C ARG A 9 5.94 2.54 -6.54
N PRO A 10 6.84 1.55 -6.62
CA PRO A 10 6.76 0.36 -5.76
C PRO A 10 6.69 0.65 -4.26
N HIS A 11 7.41 1.65 -3.74
CA HIS A 11 7.39 1.98 -2.31
C HIS A 11 6.03 2.53 -1.86
N GLN A 12 5.36 3.34 -2.69
CA GLN A 12 4.03 3.88 -2.40
C GLN A 12 2.99 2.76 -2.25
N ILE A 13 3.10 1.71 -3.08
CA ILE A 13 2.23 0.54 -2.99
C ILE A 13 2.59 -0.34 -1.79
N ARG A 14 3.88 -0.48 -1.47
CA ARG A 14 4.36 -1.25 -0.32
C ARG A 14 3.87 -0.66 1.02
N GLU A 15 3.81 0.66 1.10
CA GLU A 15 3.44 1.41 2.31
C GLU A 15 1.96 1.81 2.32
N LEU A 16 1.18 1.40 1.31
CA LEU A 16 -0.24 1.68 1.23
C LEU A 16 -1.00 0.97 2.35
N THR A 17 -1.77 1.75 3.10
CA THR A 17 -2.61 1.30 4.21
C THR A 17 -4.09 1.51 3.90
N TRP A 18 -4.96 0.71 4.52
CA TRP A 18 -6.40 0.71 4.25
C TRP A 18 -7.10 2.02 4.65
N ASP A 19 -6.57 2.79 5.60
CA ASP A 19 -7.08 4.14 5.95
C ASP A 19 -6.93 5.16 4.81
N ARG A 20 -6.16 4.81 3.77
CA ARG A 20 -5.92 5.65 2.59
C ARG A 20 -6.67 5.16 1.36
N VAL A 21 -7.52 4.16 1.50
CA VAL A 21 -8.31 3.56 0.42
C VAL A 21 -9.78 3.75 0.73
N ASP A 22 -10.46 4.49 -0.13
CA ASP A 22 -11.90 4.64 -0.13
C ASP A 22 -12.51 3.82 -1.28
N GLU A 23 -13.84 3.81 -1.41
CA GLU A 23 -14.56 3.08 -2.46
C GLU A 23 -14.12 3.48 -3.87
N ASN A 24 -13.75 4.75 -4.06
CA ASN A 24 -13.49 5.33 -5.37
C ASN A 24 -12.07 5.89 -5.53
N PHE A 25 -11.30 6.05 -4.45
CA PHE A 25 -10.04 6.77 -4.50
C PHE A 25 -8.96 6.15 -3.60
N ILE A 26 -7.70 6.38 -3.97
CA ILE A 26 -6.54 6.22 -3.10
C ILE A 26 -5.95 7.59 -2.79
N TYR A 27 -5.55 7.78 -1.55
CA TYR A 27 -4.94 9.01 -1.06
C TYR A 27 -3.46 8.79 -0.77
N PHE A 28 -2.60 9.62 -1.34
CA PHE A 28 -1.18 9.69 -1.01
C PHE A 28 -0.88 11.02 -0.37
N ARG A 29 -0.22 10.98 0.79
CA ARG A 29 0.20 12.16 1.55
C ARG A 29 1.47 12.72 0.94
N GLU A 30 1.83 13.94 1.31
CA GLU A 30 3.07 14.60 0.85
C GLU A 30 4.32 13.79 1.17
N ASP A 31 4.36 13.14 2.33
CA ASP A 31 5.52 12.32 2.74
C ASP A 31 5.70 11.05 1.92
N ASP A 32 4.62 10.57 1.28
CA ASP A 32 4.67 9.43 0.37
C ASP A 32 5.19 9.82 -1.02
N ASN A 33 5.35 11.13 -1.27
CA ASN A 33 5.65 11.70 -2.59
C ASN A 33 6.95 12.49 -2.57
N LYS A 34 7.87 12.16 -3.50
CA LYS A 34 9.09 12.96 -3.72
C LYS A 34 8.79 14.44 -4.00
N THR A 35 7.66 14.71 -4.65
CA THR A 35 7.23 16.07 -5.02
C THR A 35 6.54 16.82 -3.88
N LYS A 36 6.33 16.20 -2.71
CA LYS A 36 5.64 16.80 -1.55
C LYS A 36 4.25 17.34 -1.89
N ILE A 37 3.50 16.59 -2.69
CA ILE A 37 2.13 16.93 -3.09
C ILE A 37 1.17 15.88 -2.52
N ASN A 38 0.03 16.32 -1.99
CA ASN A 38 -1.09 15.42 -1.70
C ASN A 38 -1.76 15.00 -3.00
N ALA A 39 -1.90 13.69 -3.23
CA ALA A 39 -2.50 13.16 -4.44
C ALA A 39 -3.72 12.31 -4.11
N ARG A 40 -4.81 12.53 -4.84
CA ARG A 40 -6.00 11.68 -4.83
C ARG A 40 -6.13 11.03 -6.20
N ILE A 41 -6.09 9.71 -6.24
CA ILE A 41 -6.08 8.95 -7.49
C ILE A 41 -7.35 8.12 -7.59
N PRO A 42 -8.16 8.24 -8.65
CA PRO A 42 -9.35 7.43 -8.83
C PRO A 42 -8.99 5.95 -9.00
N LEU A 43 -9.84 5.07 -8.49
CA LEU A 43 -9.71 3.62 -8.60
C LEU A 43 -10.46 3.09 -9.84
N PRO A 44 -9.75 2.58 -10.86
CA PRO A 44 -10.39 1.85 -11.94
C PRO A 44 -11.06 0.56 -11.42
N ASN A 45 -12.09 0.06 -12.12
CA ASN A 45 -12.81 -1.16 -11.72
C ASN A 45 -11.86 -2.34 -11.42
N ARG A 46 -10.83 -2.52 -12.25
CA ARG A 46 -9.84 -3.59 -12.05
C ARG A 46 -9.03 -3.44 -10.76
N ALA A 47 -8.74 -2.20 -10.34
CA ALA A 47 -8.06 -1.94 -9.07
C ALA A 47 -8.98 -2.25 -7.88
N LYS A 48 -10.27 -1.88 -7.98
CA LYS A 48 -11.29 -2.22 -6.98
C LYS A 48 -11.42 -3.73 -6.78
N GLU A 49 -11.46 -4.50 -7.86
CA GLU A 49 -11.48 -5.97 -7.80
C GLU A 49 -10.26 -6.56 -7.08
N ILE A 50 -9.06 -6.02 -7.34
CA ILE A 50 -7.84 -6.48 -6.67
C ILE A 50 -7.90 -6.17 -5.18
N LEU A 51 -8.35 -4.97 -4.80
CA LEU A 51 -8.49 -4.57 -3.40
C LEU A 51 -9.54 -5.42 -2.67
N ALA A 52 -10.69 -5.68 -3.28
CA ALA A 52 -11.73 -6.55 -2.71
C ALA A 52 -11.19 -7.97 -2.42
N ARG A 53 -10.43 -8.54 -3.37
CA ARG A 53 -9.76 -9.84 -3.16
C ARG A 53 -8.74 -9.78 -2.04
N GLN A 54 -7.95 -8.71 -1.97
CA GLN A 54 -6.92 -8.55 -0.95
C GLN A 54 -7.53 -8.41 0.45
N LYS A 55 -8.64 -7.68 0.56
CA LYS A 55 -9.43 -7.54 1.80
C LYS A 55 -9.96 -8.90 2.27
N ALA A 56 -10.48 -9.71 1.35
CA ALA A 56 -10.92 -11.07 1.67
C ALA A 56 -9.79 -12.00 2.14
N ILE A 57 -8.55 -11.80 1.67
CA ILE A 57 -7.40 -12.63 2.04
C ILE A 57 -6.77 -12.21 3.37
N SER A 58 -6.71 -10.90 3.64
CA SER A 58 -5.80 -10.34 4.66
C SER A 58 -6.44 -9.33 5.62
N GLY A 59 -7.76 -9.14 5.52
CA GLY A 59 -8.52 -8.13 6.25
C GLY A 59 -8.32 -6.71 5.69
N ASP A 60 -8.96 -5.75 6.35
CA ASP A 60 -8.94 -4.32 6.04
C ASP A 60 -8.22 -3.47 7.09
N GLU A 61 -7.37 -4.08 7.91
CA GLU A 61 -6.57 -3.37 8.89
C GLU A 61 -5.09 -3.29 8.48
N GLY A 62 -4.52 -2.09 8.61
CA GLY A 62 -3.10 -1.80 8.39
C GLY A 62 -2.71 -1.78 6.91
N ILE A 63 -1.59 -2.43 6.58
CA ILE A 63 -1.03 -2.46 5.22
C ILE A 63 -1.91 -3.29 4.28
N VAL A 64 -2.18 -2.76 3.08
CA VAL A 64 -3.01 -3.41 2.04
C VAL A 64 -2.36 -4.71 1.54
N PHE A 65 -1.09 -4.64 1.12
CA PHE A 65 -0.37 -5.78 0.54
C PHE A 65 0.58 -6.41 1.55
N LYS A 66 0.02 -7.20 2.48
CA LYS A 66 0.81 -7.92 3.49
C LYS A 66 1.69 -9.00 2.85
N SER A 67 2.96 -9.06 3.25
CA SER A 67 3.84 -10.17 2.89
C SER A 67 3.37 -11.46 3.55
N LYS A 68 3.38 -12.57 2.80
CA LYS A 68 3.15 -13.92 3.36
C LYS A 68 4.37 -14.43 4.15
N THR A 69 5.54 -13.88 3.88
CA THR A 69 6.79 -14.26 4.52
C THR A 69 7.16 -13.22 5.56
N ARG A 70 7.28 -13.65 6.82
CA ARG A 70 7.80 -12.81 7.91
C ARG A 70 9.33 -12.80 7.79
N SER A 71 9.90 -11.70 7.33
CA SER A 71 11.36 -11.54 7.38
C SER A 71 11.75 -11.39 8.85
N LEU A 72 12.55 -12.32 9.36
CA LEU A 72 13.18 -12.19 10.68
C LEU A 72 14.18 -11.04 10.57
N LYS A 73 13.84 -9.89 11.14
CA LYS A 73 14.78 -8.77 11.27
C LYS A 73 15.94 -9.29 12.14
N ALA A 74 17.14 -9.40 11.58
CA ALA A 74 18.32 -9.76 12.35
C ALA A 74 18.46 -8.72 13.48
N VAL A 75 18.26 -9.16 14.73
CA VAL A 75 18.54 -8.34 15.90
C VAL A 75 20.05 -8.33 16.05
N THR A 76 20.70 -7.33 15.45
CA THR A 76 22.10 -7.06 15.75
C THR A 76 22.15 -6.50 17.16
N HIS A 77 22.37 -7.36 18.15
CA HIS A 77 22.80 -6.92 19.46
C HIS A 77 24.18 -6.29 19.28
N LEU A 78 24.24 -4.96 19.27
CA LEU A 78 25.46 -4.21 19.52
C LEU A 78 25.85 -4.51 20.97
N VAL A 79 26.78 -5.45 21.15
CA VAL A 79 27.54 -5.57 22.39
C VAL A 79 28.55 -4.43 22.36
N ILE A 80 28.35 -3.45 23.23
CA ILE A 80 29.32 -2.41 23.57
C ILE A 80 30.34 -3.04 24.52
#